data_AF-A0A067DKV8-F1
#
_entry.id   AF-A0A067DKV8-F1
#
_cell.length_a   1.000
_cell.length_b   1.000
_cell.length_c   1.000
_cell.angle_alpha   90.00
_cell.angle_beta   90.00
_cell.angle_gamma   90.00
#
_symmetry.space_group_name_H-M   'P 1'
#
loop_
_entity.id
_entity.type
_entity.pdbx_description
1 polymer ?
#
loop_
_entity_poly.entity_id
_entity_poly.type
_entity_poly.pdbx_seq_one_letter_code
_entity_poly.pdbx_strand_id
1 'polypeptide(L)' 'MVSYMVMDNLEVTPMSTLSCITWLNKFIVGDFGSLKEKVVNFGLDEGLKLLKASMECKNALTSVFLGNMGA' A
#
# COMPACT_ATOMS: atom_id res chain seq x y z
N MET A 1 10.19 -11.04 15.50
CA MET A 1 9.49 -9.85 14.96
C MET A 1 8.63 -10.31 13.81
N VAL A 2 7.33 -10.04 13.83
CA VAL A 2 6.41 -10.41 12.75
C VAL A 2 6.16 -9.16 11.93
N SER A 3 6.44 -9.23 10.64
CA SER A 3 6.13 -8.14 9.70
C SER A 3 4.73 -8.35 9.13
N TYR A 4 4.00 -7.26 8.94
CA TYR A 4 2.67 -7.26 8.37
C TYR A 4 2.65 -6.40 7.11
N MET A 5 1.85 -6.82 6.14
CA MET A 5 1.57 -6.10 4.92
C MET A 5 0.16 -5.51 5.03
N VAL A 6 0.03 -4.22 4.74
CA VAL A 6 -1.26 -3.54 4.63
C VAL A 6 -1.48 -3.20 3.16
N MET A 7 -2.57 -3.69 2.59
CA MET A 7 -2.94 -3.42 1.19
C MET A 7 -3.70 -2.09 1.07
N ASP A 8 -3.90 -1.63 -0.17
CA ASP A 8 -4.51 -0.31 -0.46
C ASP A 8 -5.97 -0.19 0.05
N ASN A 9 -6.66 -1.33 0.16
CA ASN A 9 -7.98 -1.48 0.78
C ASN A 9 -7.92 -1.62 2.32
N LEU A 10 -6.77 -1.39 2.94
CA LEU A 10 -6.49 -1.55 4.37
C LEU A 10 -6.60 -2.99 4.90
N GLU A 11 -6.59 -3.97 4.01
CA GLU A 11 -6.50 -5.38 4.42
C GLU A 11 -5.10 -5.68 4.97
N VAL A 12 -5.06 -6.29 6.16
CA VAL A 12 -3.81 -6.62 6.85
C VAL A 12 -3.54 -8.11 6.73
N THR A 13 -2.38 -8.46 6.19
CA THR A 13 -1.93 -9.85 6.08
C THR A 13 -0.52 -10.01 6.65
N PRO A 14 -0.18 -11.15 7.27
CA PRO A 14 1.19 -11.40 7.71
C PRO A 14 2.11 -11.46 6.50
N MET A 15 3.23 -10.75 6.57
CA MET A 15 4.18 -10.66 5.47
C MET A 15 5.02 -11.94 5.42
N SER A 16 4.71 -12.81 4.48
CA SER A 16 5.54 -13.96 4.12
C SER A 16 6.20 -13.71 2.77
N THR A 17 7.50 -14.00 2.65
CA THR A 17 8.27 -13.80 1.41
C THR A 17 7.61 -14.48 0.22
N LEU A 18 7.10 -15.71 0.40
CA LEU A 18 6.40 -16.44 -0.65
C LEU A 18 5.08 -15.78 -1.05
N SER A 19 4.28 -15.34 -0.06
CA SER A 19 3.02 -14.64 -0.31
C SER A 19 3.22 -13.30 -1.00
N CYS A 20 4.28 -12.57 -0.64
CA CYS A 20 4.64 -11.30 -1.29
C CYS A 20 5.00 -11.51 -2.76
N ILE A 21 5.84 -12.51 -3.07
CA ILE A 21 6.24 -12.82 -4.45
C ILE A 21 5.03 -13.25 -5.29
N THR A 22 4.14 -14.09 -4.73
CA THR A 22 2.89 -14.47 -5.41
C THR A 22 1.97 -13.29 -5.64
N TRP A 23 1.86 -12.37 -4.67
CA TRP A 23 1.06 -11.16 -4.78
C TRP A 23 1.59 -10.22 -5.86
N LEU A 24 2.90 -9.97 -5.87
CA LEU A 24 3.58 -9.17 -6.90
C LEU A 24 3.39 -9.77 -8.30
N ASN A 25 3.55 -11.09 -8.45
CA ASN A 25 3.28 -11.78 -9.73
C ASN A 25 1.82 -11.64 -10.19
N LYS A 26 0.86 -11.57 -9.25
CA LYS A 26 -0.57 -11.43 -9.56
C LYS A 26 -0.96 -10.01 -9.98
N PHE A 27 -0.38 -8.99 -9.34
CA PHE A 27 -0.74 -7.59 -9.58
C PHE A 27 0.13 -6.91 -10.64
N ILE A 28 1.36 -7.37 -10.85
CA ILE A 28 2.33 -6.77 -11.76
C ILE A 28 2.53 -7.74 -12.92
N VAL A 29 1.58 -7.70 -13.85
CA VAL A 29 1.68 -8.43 -15.13
C VAL A 29 2.75 -7.74 -15.97
N GLY A 30 3.98 -8.25 -15.98
CA GLY A 30 5.00 -7.79 -16.94
C GLY A 30 6.44 -7.83 -16.43
N ASP A 31 6.83 -6.89 -15.57
CA ASP A 31 8.24 -6.69 -15.21
C ASP A 31 8.43 -6.13 -13.78
N PHE A 32 9.08 -6.94 -12.93
CA PHE A 32 9.50 -6.55 -11.58
C PHE A 32 10.54 -5.43 -11.58
N GLY A 33 11.28 -5.25 -12.68
CA GLY A 33 12.29 -4.19 -12.82
C GLY A 33 11.72 -2.78 -12.77
N SER A 34 10.41 -2.62 -13.00
CA SER A 34 9.71 -1.34 -12.92
C SER A 34 9.27 -0.95 -11.51
N LEU A 35 9.38 -1.86 -10.53
CA LEU A 35 8.96 -1.62 -9.15
C LEU A 35 9.83 -0.58 -8.46
N LYS A 36 9.17 0.35 -7.77
CA LYS A 36 9.83 1.36 -6.93
C LYS A 36 9.45 1.16 -5.48
N GLU A 37 10.46 0.97 -4.64
CA GLU A 37 10.29 1.02 -3.19
C GLU A 37 10.25 2.49 -2.74
N LYS A 38 9.30 2.82 -1.89
CA LYS A 38 9.20 4.13 -1.24
C LYS A 38 8.95 3.93 0.24
N VAL A 39 9.89 4.40 1.06
CA VAL A 39 9.68 4.48 2.51
C VAL A 39 8.93 5.76 2.82
N VAL A 40 7.84 5.64 3.57
CA VAL A 40 7.04 6.77 4.03
C VAL A 40 7.11 6.87 5.54
N ASN A 41 7.21 8.10 6.06
CA ASN A 41 7.03 8.34 7.48
C ASN A 41 5.54 8.32 7.80
N PHE A 42 5.17 7.57 8.83
CA PHE A 42 3.80 7.42 9.26
C PHE A 42 3.65 7.95 10.68
N GLY A 43 3.14 9.18 10.81
CA GLY A 43 2.82 9.82 12.08
C GLY A 43 1.31 9.91 12.33
N LEU A 44 0.94 10.69 13.35
CA LEU A 44 -0.46 10.95 13.67
C LEU A 44 -1.19 11.69 12.55
N ASP A 45 -0.53 12.66 11.90
CA ASP A 45 -1.13 13.43 10.82
C ASP A 45 -1.42 12.55 9.59
N GLU A 46 -0.51 11.66 9.23
CA GLU A 46 -0.71 10.67 8.17
C GLU A 46 -1.80 9.67 8.54
N GLY A 47 -1.85 9.24 9.82
CA GLY A 47 -2.92 8.38 10.31
C GLY A 47 -4.30 9.01 10.20
N LEU A 48 -4.42 10.31 10.48
CA LEU A 48 -5.70 11.04 10.38
C LEU A 48 -6.11 11.25 8.93
N LYS A 49 -5.16 11.54 8.03
CA LYS A 49 -5.39 11.57 6.58
C LYS A 49 -5.81 10.21 6.04
N LEU A 50 -5.17 9.13 6.51
CA LEU A 50 -5.51 7.76 6.13
C LEU A 50 -6.91 7.38 6.59
N LEU A 51 -7.28 7.73 7.82
CA LEU A 51 -8.63 7.51 8.33
C LEU A 51 -9.66 8.23 7.46
N LYS A 52 -9.43 9.51 7.14
CA LYS A 52 -10.30 10.27 6.24
C LYS A 52 -10.40 9.59 4.87
N ALA A 53 -9.27 9.23 4.26
CA ALA A 53 -9.25 8.56 2.97
C ALA A 53 -9.96 7.19 3.00
N SER A 54 -9.91 6.45 4.12
CA SER A 54 -10.59 5.15 4.27
C SER A 54 -12.11 5.25 4.21
N MET A 55 -12.67 6.40 4.61
CA MET A 55 -14.10 6.68 4.56
C MET A 55 -14.55 7.15 3.17
N GLU A 56 -13.64 7.79 2.42
CA GLU A 56 -13.96 8.41 1.13
C GLU A 56 -13.61 7.51 -0.07
N CYS A 57 -12.63 6.61 0.06
CA CYS A 57 -12.05 5.85 -1.05
C CYS A 57 -11.71 4.41 -0.67
N LYS A 58 -11.78 3.49 -1.65
CA LYS A 58 -11.28 2.10 -1.50
C LYS A 58 -9.76 1.97 -1.58
N ASN A 59 -9.08 3.01 -2.08
CA ASN A 59 -7.64 3.04 -2.35
C ASN A 59 -6.95 4.05 -1.42
N ALA A 60 -7.02 3.78 -0.12
CA ALA A 60 -6.70 4.76 0.92
C ALA A 60 -5.19 5.07 0.98
N LEU A 61 -4.33 4.06 0.81
CA LEU A 61 -2.87 4.25 0.86
C LEU A 61 -2.38 5.01 -0.38
N THR A 62 -2.89 4.67 -1.56
CA THR A 62 -2.57 5.36 -2.81
C THR A 62 -2.97 6.84 -2.73
N SER A 63 -4.18 7.14 -2.26
CA SER A 63 -4.69 8.50 -2.11
C SER A 63 -3.80 9.36 -1.20
N VAL A 64 -3.34 8.81 -0.08
CA VAL A 64 -2.56 9.56 0.92
C VAL A 64 -1.07 9.67 0.57
N PHE A 65 -0.45 8.59 0.06
CA PHE A 65 1.02 8.51 -0.06
C PHE A 65 1.57 8.66 -1.47
N LEU A 66 0.74 8.43 -2.49
CA LEU A 66 1.09 8.59 -3.89
C LEU A 66 0.42 9.82 -4.52
N GLY A 67 -0.67 10.29 -3.93
CA GLY A 67 -1.46 11.40 -4.44
C GLY A 67 -2.35 10.95 -5.59
N ASN A 68 -3.55 11.51 -5.66
CA ASN A 68 -4.45 11.27 -6.79
C ASN A 68 -3.74 11.63 -8.10
N MET A 69 -3.53 10.66 -8.99
CA MET A 69 -3.09 10.93 -10.37
C MET A 69 -4.29 11.46 -11.17
N GLY A 70 -4.76 12.64 -10.79
CA GLY A 70 -5.89 13.33 -11.39
C GLY A 70 -5.76 14.83 -11.18
N ALA A 71 -5.08 15.46 -12.12
CA ALA A 71 -5.44 16.79 -12.61
C ALA A 71 -6.47 16.62 -13.73
#